data_AF-A0A3D3IVG5-F1
#
_entry.id   AF-A0A3D3IVG5-F1
#
_cell.length_a   1.000
_cell.length_b   1.000
_cell.length_c   1.000
_cell.angle_alpha   90.00
_cell.angle_beta   90.00
_cell.angle_gamma   90.00
#
_symmetry.space_group_name_H-M   'P 1'
#
loop_
_entity.id
_entity.type
_entity.pdbx_description
1 polymer ?
#
loop_
_entity_poly.entity_id
_entity_poly.type
_entity_poly.pdbx_seq_one_letter_code
_entity_poly.pdbx_strand_id
1 'polypeptide(L)'
;MIKHWHDLSDLPPEAQGQVVAIGNFDGVHLGHQAVITVAQREARSLSTGIAVLTFSPSPRRFFQPDAPPSELTPLPARSRFFNQ
;
A
#
# COMPACT_ATOMS: atom_id res chain seq x y z
N MET A 1 -10.71 -11.50 1.99
CA MET A 1 -9.36 -11.82 2.49
C MET A 1 -8.38 -11.06 1.62
N ILE A 2 -7.55 -10.17 2.19
CA ILE A 2 -6.50 -9.47 1.44
C ILE A 2 -5.35 -10.45 1.20
N LYS A 3 -4.85 -10.49 -0.03
CA LYS A 3 -3.62 -11.21 -0.38
C LYS A 3 -2.43 -10.26 -0.19
N HIS A 4 -1.33 -10.78 0.35
CA HIS A 4 -0.10 -10.03 0.58
C HIS A 4 1.03 -10.62 -0.25
N TRP A 5 1.77 -9.75 -0.93
CA TRP A 5 2.97 -10.09 -1.70
C TRP A 5 4.10 -9.14 -1.25
N HIS A 6 5.33 -9.64 -1.20
CA HIS A 6 6.48 -8.85 -0.77
C HIS A 6 7.34 -8.36 -1.94
N ASP A 7 7.22 -9.00 -3.09
CA ASP A 7 7.90 -8.60 -4.32
C ASP A 7 6.92 -8.56 -5.50
N LEU A 8 7.21 -7.72 -6.50
CA LEU A 8 6.42 -7.63 -7.72
C LEU A 8 6.48 -8.92 -8.54
N SER A 9 7.57 -9.68 -8.44
CA SER A 9 7.74 -10.97 -9.11
C SER A 9 6.85 -12.08 -8.53
N ASP A 10 6.33 -11.91 -7.32
CA ASP A 10 5.39 -12.85 -6.69
C ASP A 10 3.93 -12.59 -7.12
N LEU A 11 3.68 -11.51 -7.87
CA LEU A 11 2.33 -11.17 -8.31
C LEU A 11 1.83 -12.19 -9.34
N PRO A 12 0.63 -12.76 -9.13
CA PRO A 12 0.10 -13.73 -10.05
C PRO A 12 -0.43 -13.01 -11.31
N PRO A 13 -0.58 -13.71 -12.46
CA PRO A 13 -1.05 -13.08 -13.70
C PRO A 13 -2.39 -12.33 -13.57
N GLU A 14 -3.31 -12.77 -12.70
CA GLU A 14 -4.57 -12.07 -12.43
C GLU A 14 -4.41 -10.71 -11.72
N ALA A 15 -3.21 -10.34 -11.27
CA ALA A 15 -2.90 -9.02 -10.74
C ALA A 15 -2.74 -7.95 -11.84
N GLN A 16 -2.59 -8.36 -13.09
CA GLN A 16 -2.36 -7.44 -14.20
C GLN A 16 -3.61 -6.60 -14.53
N GLY A 17 -3.40 -5.31 -14.78
CA GLY A 17 -4.48 -4.37 -15.13
C GLY A 17 -5.27 -3.84 -13.93
N GLN A 18 -4.86 -4.12 -12.70
CA GLN A 18 -5.45 -3.54 -11.49
C GLN A 18 -5.02 -2.08 -11.30
N VAL A 19 -5.88 -1.31 -10.62
CA VAL A 19 -5.52 0.04 -10.15
C VAL A 19 -4.68 -0.08 -8.88
N VAL A 20 -3.60 0.67 -8.79
CA VAL A 20 -2.68 0.60 -7.63
C VAL A 20 -2.61 1.95 -6.92
N ALA A 21 -2.90 1.95 -5.62
CA ALA A 21 -2.54 3.07 -4.74
C ALA A 21 -1.11 2.86 -4.22
N ILE A 22 -0.22 3.81 -4.49
CA ILE A 22 1.21 3.69 -4.15
C ILE A 22 1.59 4.74 -3.11
N GLY A 23 2.24 4.33 -2.03
CA GLY A 23 2.71 5.25 -0.99
C GLY A 23 3.30 4.56 0.22
N ASN A 24 3.90 5.33 1.13
CA ASN A 24 4.42 4.76 2.38
C ASN A 24 3.30 4.27 3.30
N PHE A 25 2.12 4.92 3.24
CA PHE A 25 0.91 4.59 3.98
C PHE A 25 1.08 4.38 5.49
N ASP A 26 2.14 4.93 6.07
CA ASP A 26 2.37 4.81 7.50
C ASP A 26 1.30 5.57 8.29
N GLY A 27 0.75 4.92 9.31
CA GLY A 27 -0.41 5.39 10.09
C GLY A 27 -1.76 5.46 9.35
N VAL A 28 -1.82 5.29 8.02
CA VAL A 28 -3.05 5.32 7.17
C VAL A 28 -4.03 6.44 7.58
N HIS A 29 -3.50 7.66 7.77
CA HIS A 29 -4.29 8.84 8.13
C HIS A 29 -5.25 9.28 7.00
N LEU A 30 -6.07 10.30 7.25
CA LEU A 30 -7.11 10.78 6.31
C LEU A 30 -6.60 11.06 4.89
N GLY A 31 -5.40 11.67 4.75
CA GLY A 31 -4.78 11.87 3.43
C GLY A 31 -4.50 10.57 2.67
N HIS A 32 -4.00 9.53 3.35
CA HIS A 32 -3.79 8.21 2.77
C HIS A 32 -5.11 7.54 2.39
N GLN A 33 -6.12 7.63 3.26
CA GLN A 33 -7.46 7.10 2.99
C GLN A 33 -8.08 7.75 1.74
N ALA A 34 -7.86 9.05 1.53
CA ALA A 34 -8.32 9.75 0.33
C ALA A 34 -7.67 9.18 -0.95
N VAL A 35 -6.35 8.94 -0.95
CA VAL A 35 -5.65 8.32 -2.08
C VAL A 35 -6.19 6.92 -2.39
N ILE A 36 -6.35 6.08 -1.35
CA ILE A 36 -6.92 4.73 -1.50
C ILE A 36 -8.36 4.80 -2.02
N THR A 37 -9.17 5.73 -1.52
CA THR A 37 -10.56 5.93 -1.96
C THR A 37 -10.64 6.29 -3.44
N VAL A 38 -9.73 7.14 -3.93
CA VAL A 38 -9.66 7.49 -5.36
C VAL A 38 -9.33 6.24 -6.17
N ALA A 39 -8.30 5.49 -5.80
CA ALA A 39 -7.94 4.25 -6.48
C ALA A 39 -9.10 3.23 -6.51
N GLN A 40 -9.88 3.13 -5.43
CA GLN A 40 -11.06 2.25 -5.38
C GLN A 40 -12.16 2.70 -6.35
N ARG A 41 -12.37 4.00 -6.50
CA ARG A 41 -13.35 4.55 -7.46
C ARG A 41 -12.92 4.25 -8.90
N GLU A 42 -11.64 4.45 -9.22
CA GLU A 42 -11.09 4.13 -10.54
C GLU A 42 -11.19 2.64 -10.86
N ALA A 43 -10.81 1.76 -9.92
CA ALA A 43 -10.91 0.31 -10.09
C ALA A 43 -12.35 -0.13 -10.41
N ARG A 44 -13.34 0.44 -9.70
CA ARG A 44 -14.76 0.20 -9.98
C ARG A 44 -15.18 0.70 -11.36
N SER A 45 -14.73 1.90 -11.76
CA SER A 45 -15.02 2.45 -13.10
C SER A 45 -14.46 1.57 -14.23
N LEU A 46 -13.29 0.99 -14.01
CA LEU A 46 -12.60 0.14 -14.99
C LEU A 46 -12.98 -1.34 -14.90
N SER A 47 -13.88 -1.70 -13.97
CA SER A 47 -14.26 -3.10 -13.70
C SER A 47 -13.04 -4.02 -13.46
N THR A 48 -12.04 -3.53 -12.73
CA THR A 48 -10.79 -4.23 -12.42
C THR A 48 -10.53 -4.26 -10.91
N GLY A 49 -9.51 -5.01 -10.48
CA GLY A 49 -9.09 -5.08 -9.09
C GLY A 49 -8.37 -3.82 -8.60
N ILE A 50 -8.16 -3.75 -7.28
CA ILE A 50 -7.34 -2.72 -6.64
C ILE A 50 -6.26 -3.38 -5.77
N ALA A 51 -5.06 -2.82 -5.80
CA ALA A 51 -3.98 -3.14 -4.88
C ALA A 51 -3.44 -1.89 -4.18
N VAL A 52 -2.82 -2.11 -3.02
CA VAL A 52 -2.01 -1.11 -2.32
C VAL A 52 -0.56 -1.55 -2.39
N LEU A 53 0.31 -0.70 -2.93
CA LEU A 53 1.75 -0.89 -2.88
C LEU A 53 2.32 0.02 -1.78
N THR A 54 2.93 -0.61 -0.78
CA THR A 54 3.59 0.07 0.34
C THR A 54 5.01 -0.41 0.51
N PHE A 55 5.81 0.38 1.23
CA PHE A 55 7.21 0.09 1.49
C PHE A 55 7.43 -0.33 2.95
N SER A 56 8.30 -1.31 3.16
CA SER A 56 8.76 -1.74 4.48
C SER A 56 10.16 -2.36 4.35
N PRO A 57 11.19 -1.78 4.97
CA PRO A 57 11.19 -0.52 5.72
C PRO A 57 10.83 0.69 4.82
N SER A 58 10.41 1.80 5.43
CA SER A 58 10.08 3.02 4.67
C SER A 58 11.26 3.49 3.79
N PRO A 59 11.00 4.15 2.63
CA PRO A 59 12.07 4.61 1.74
C PRO A 59 13.02 5.58 2.44
N ARG A 60 12.51 6.34 3.43
CA ARG A 60 13.35 7.21 4.26
C ARG A 60 14.48 6.43 4.92
N ARG A 61 14.23 5.23 5.44
CA ARG A 61 15.27 4.41 6.08
C ARG A 61 16.31 3.91 5.08
N PHE A 62 15.92 3.70 3.83
CA PHE A 62 16.86 3.38 2.76
C PHE A 62 17.78 4.56 2.44
N PHE A 63 17.24 5.78 2.33
CA PHE A 63 18.03 6.97 2.01
C PHE A 63 18.72 7.61 3.22
N GLN A 64 18.29 7.31 4.44
CA GLN A 64 18.81 7.86 5.70
C GLN A 64 18.92 6.76 6.77
N PRO A 65 19.90 5.85 6.65
CA PRO A 65 20.02 4.69 7.54
C PRO A 65 20.28 5.06 9.01
N ASP A 66 20.97 6.18 9.25
CA ASP A 66 21.34 6.64 10.59
C ASP A 66 20.27 7.53 11.26
N ALA A 67 19.20 7.88 10.54
CA ALA A 67 18.12 8.65 11.11
C ALA A 67 17.32 7.82 12.14
N PRO A 68 16.81 8.46 13.21
CA PRO A 68 15.99 7.75 14.18
C PRO A 68 14.75 7.12 13.52
N PRO A 69 14.27 5.95 14.01
CA PRO A 69 13.06 5.33 13.52
C PRO A 69 11.90 6.33 13.52
N SER A 70 11.12 6.35 12.43
CA SER A 70 10.01 7.29 12.27
C SER A 70 8.71 6.64 11.85
N GLU A 71 8.67 5.30 11.84
CA GLU A 71 7.47 4.56 11.47
C GLU A 71 6.48 4.60 12.64
N LEU A 72 5.30 5.18 12.40
CA LEU A 72 4.18 5.25 13.32
C LEU A 72 3.51 3.89 13.50
N THR A 73 3.52 3.06 12.46
CA THR A 73 2.82 1.78 12.46
C THR A 73 3.64 0.68 11.76
N PRO A 74 3.99 -0.41 12.47
CA PRO A 74 4.62 -1.59 11.87
C PRO A 74 3.75 -2.17 10.75
N LEU A 75 4.38 -2.76 9.72
CA LEU A 75 3.68 -3.29 8.54
C LEU A 75 2.49 -4.23 8.86
N PRO A 76 2.56 -5.17 9.82
CA PRO A 76 1.43 -6.04 10.15
C PRO A 76 0.22 -5.30 10.75
N ALA A 77 0.43 -4.14 11.38
CA ALA A 77 -0.65 -3.31 11.88
C ALA A 77 -1.20 -2.40 10.77
N ARG A 78 -0.35 -1.95 9.83
CA ARG A 78 -0.75 -1.14 8.67
C ARG A 78 -1.75 -1.86 7.77
N SER A 79 -1.54 -3.16 7.54
CA SER A 79 -2.43 -3.97 6.69
C SER A 79 -3.87 -4.04 7.18
N ARG A 80 -4.10 -3.86 8.49
CA ARG A 80 -5.45 -3.86 9.09
C ARG A 80 -6.29 -2.68 8.61
N PHE A 81 -5.67 -1.56 8.30
CA PHE A 81 -6.37 -0.37 7.82
C PHE A 81 -6.74 -0.46 6.34
N PHE A 82 -6.13 -1.38 5.57
CA PHE A 82 -6.52 -1.63 4.18
C PHE A 82 -7.75 -2.55 4.06
N ASN A 83 -8.23 -3.12 5.17
CA ASN A 83 -9.47 -3.91 5.24
C ASN A 83 -10.73 -3.05 5.47
N GLN A 84 -10.58 -1.74 5.62
CA GLN A 84 -11.69 -0.79 5.82
C GLN A 84 -12.07 -0.14 4.48
#